data_AF-Q4KFL9-F1
#
_entry.id   AF-Q4KFL9-F1
#
_cell.length_a   1.000
_cell.length_b   1.000
_cell.length_c   1.000
_cell.angle_alpha   90.00
_cell.angle_beta   90.00
_cell.angle_gamma   90.00
#
_symmetry.space_group_name_H-M   'P 1'
#
loop_
_entity.id
_entity.type
_entity.pdbx_description
1 polymer ?
#
loop_
_entity_poly.entity_id
_entity_poly.type
_entity_poly.pdbx_seq_one_letter_code
_entity_poly.pdbx_strand_id
1 'polypeptide(L)'
;MSIQQLVSPTAFFMIALGAPFAALVANAGVVNVPVKAPCGCCSGVVRHCVIHPHLRGGRAIGRLQQRLRRSVLPGCWPFGYQGNQRHDRGSSRTAPGRHLQPGRAGHQRDARRQSDGHQMEDAIRRSVERQFPELTGGYHLPRFGRVVAVPDAPAAPGLCDDFRPRYGVDVQVLLPDGEPDPDLPILAGLPLPAPMGGQEAGMFGFPEENTTVVVCFAYGLPHKPFIQQILPHGLSLPRVPKGDQVWQHSEACQQRVDADGNWLRQTDGKIQDKAIEREVEALDNAERFQNHTRTVDDHSTESVGGVKKIEAMGALKLLSGGSASLAAVDDLHQATGRDLNLVVGQKLNATVGGDLQEQIQGLRSACRRRRPGLGRSRSTYYRCCVTCWT
;
A
#
# COMPACT_ATOMS: atom_id res chain seq x y z
N MET A 1 8.19 40.22 34.71
CA MET A 1 8.39 40.66 36.11
C MET A 1 7.04 41.19 36.57
N SER A 2 6.38 40.67 37.60
CA SER A 2 6.65 39.48 38.42
C SER A 2 5.28 38.91 38.86
N ILE A 3 5.00 37.61 38.70
CA ILE A 3 5.16 36.59 39.75
C ILE A 3 4.99 37.13 41.18
N GLN A 4 3.87 36.79 41.81
CA GLN A 4 3.79 36.56 43.26
C GLN A 4 2.71 35.48 43.54
N GLN A 5 2.87 34.72 44.62
CA GLN A 5 2.05 33.54 44.97
C GLN A 5 1.10 33.82 46.15
N LEU A 6 0.48 32.75 46.69
CA LEU A 6 -0.38 32.61 47.88
C LEU A 6 -1.90 32.68 47.61
N VAL A 7 -2.77 31.87 48.26
CA VAL A 7 -2.63 30.54 48.93
C VAL A 7 -4.04 29.90 49.06
N SER A 8 -4.16 28.58 49.27
CA SER A 8 -5.44 27.86 49.47
C SER A 8 -5.74 27.62 50.97
N PRO A 9 -7.01 27.54 51.42
CA PRO A 9 -7.54 26.22 51.83
C PRO A 9 -9.09 25.99 51.73
N THR A 10 -9.50 24.72 51.62
CA THR A 10 -10.77 24.08 52.11
C THR A 10 -12.15 24.54 51.57
N ALA A 11 -13.23 23.72 51.51
CA ALA A 11 -13.45 22.26 51.61
C ALA A 11 -14.91 21.87 51.19
N PHE A 12 -15.25 20.56 51.20
CA PHE A 12 -16.59 19.92 50.95
C PHE A 12 -17.12 20.01 49.49
N PHE A 13 -17.86 19.04 48.92
CA PHE A 13 -18.77 18.01 49.50
C PHE A 13 -18.71 16.67 48.69
N MET A 14 -19.29 15.58 49.21
CA MET A 14 -19.36 14.23 48.60
C MET A 14 -20.80 13.68 48.62
N ILE A 15 -21.22 12.85 47.64
CA ILE A 15 -22.32 11.85 47.74
C ILE A 15 -22.35 10.92 46.50
N ALA A 16 -22.77 9.66 46.70
CA ALA A 16 -23.01 8.64 45.66
C ALA A 16 -24.12 7.66 46.09
N LEU A 17 -24.82 7.00 45.14
CA LEU A 17 -25.81 5.89 45.28
C LEU A 17 -26.35 5.52 43.85
N GLY A 18 -26.89 4.32 43.51
CA GLY A 18 -26.91 3.03 44.22
C GLY A 18 -28.02 2.01 43.79
N ALA A 19 -27.65 0.96 43.04
CA ALA A 19 -28.28 -0.40 42.95
C ALA A 19 -29.62 -0.69 42.16
N PRO A 20 -29.93 -1.98 41.79
CA PRO A 20 -30.96 -2.39 40.79
C PRO A 20 -31.96 -3.54 41.19
N PHE A 21 -32.78 -4.08 40.26
CA PHE A 21 -33.67 -5.27 40.42
C PHE A 21 -34.00 -6.05 39.10
N ALA A 22 -34.65 -7.24 39.14
CA ALA A 22 -34.97 -8.17 37.99
C ALA A 22 -36.32 -8.96 38.21
N ALA A 23 -36.87 -9.89 37.39
CA ALA A 23 -36.51 -10.64 36.14
C ALA A 23 -37.75 -10.79 35.16
N LEU A 24 -38.25 -11.90 34.52
CA LEU A 24 -38.05 -13.37 34.48
C LEU A 24 -38.86 -14.06 33.29
N VAL A 25 -38.41 -15.21 32.70
CA VAL A 25 -39.18 -16.34 32.02
C VAL A 25 -40.04 -16.08 30.72
N ALA A 26 -40.25 -17.00 29.72
CA ALA A 26 -39.50 -18.14 29.11
C ALA A 26 -40.18 -18.73 27.81
N ASN A 27 -39.41 -19.48 26.97
CA ASN A 27 -39.78 -20.59 26.01
C ASN A 27 -40.76 -20.40 24.81
N ALA A 28 -40.75 -21.17 23.68
CA ALA A 28 -39.74 -22.04 23.00
C ALA A 28 -40.19 -22.55 21.57
N GLY A 29 -39.25 -22.93 20.68
CA GLY A 29 -39.43 -23.80 19.47
C GLY A 29 -39.84 -23.15 18.11
N VAL A 30 -39.66 -23.73 16.90
CA VAL A 30 -38.54 -24.46 16.23
C VAL A 30 -38.83 -24.64 14.70
N VAL A 31 -37.86 -24.35 13.81
CA VAL A 31 -37.64 -24.81 12.38
C VAL A 31 -38.86 -24.95 11.42
N ASN A 32 -38.98 -24.24 10.28
CA ASN A 32 -38.30 -24.52 8.98
C ASN A 32 -38.55 -23.43 7.88
N VAL A 33 -37.97 -23.58 6.67
CA VAL A 33 -37.95 -22.61 5.52
C VAL A 33 -38.43 -23.35 4.24
N PRO A 34 -39.29 -22.80 3.32
CA PRO A 34 -38.83 -21.82 2.30
C PRO A 34 -39.85 -20.90 1.53
N VAL A 35 -39.28 -19.99 0.72
CA VAL A 35 -39.83 -19.23 -0.45
C VAL A 35 -40.67 -17.93 -0.22
N LYS A 36 -40.30 -16.92 -1.04
CA LYS A 36 -41.00 -15.67 -1.46
C LYS A 36 -41.00 -14.42 -0.54
N ALA A 37 -40.65 -13.31 -1.19
CA ALA A 37 -40.81 -11.91 -0.77
C ALA A 37 -42.26 -11.41 -1.05
N PRO A 38 -42.71 -10.20 -0.61
CA PRO A 38 -41.91 -9.03 -0.21
C PRO A 38 -42.40 -8.21 1.02
N CYS A 39 -41.75 -7.04 1.22
CA CYS A 39 -42.15 -5.88 2.04
C CYS A 39 -41.99 -5.94 3.58
N GLY A 40 -41.40 -4.87 4.16
CA GLY A 40 -41.70 -4.43 5.54
C GLY A 40 -40.54 -4.37 6.55
N CYS A 41 -40.07 -3.15 6.84
CA CYS A 41 -39.59 -2.64 8.13
C CYS A 41 -38.54 -3.40 9.00
N CYS A 42 -37.40 -2.70 9.19
CA CYS A 42 -36.70 -2.48 10.48
C CYS A 42 -35.91 -3.60 11.20
N SER A 43 -34.58 -3.39 11.25
CA SER A 43 -33.70 -3.47 12.45
C SER A 43 -33.46 -4.78 13.21
N GLY A 44 -32.21 -4.98 13.67
CA GLY A 44 -31.88 -5.83 14.83
C GLY A 44 -30.65 -6.72 14.66
N VAL A 45 -29.51 -6.33 15.26
CA VAL A 45 -28.23 -7.07 15.19
C VAL A 45 -28.04 -7.99 16.40
N VAL A 46 -27.68 -9.25 16.11
CA VAL A 46 -26.87 -10.23 16.88
C VAL A 46 -27.00 -10.33 18.41
N ARG A 47 -27.19 -11.57 18.91
CA ARG A 47 -26.78 -11.96 20.27
C ARG A 47 -25.35 -12.52 20.27
N HIS A 48 -24.51 -12.04 21.18
CA HIS A 48 -23.39 -12.83 21.69
C HIS A 48 -23.89 -13.89 22.69
N CYS A 49 -23.20 -15.02 22.78
CA CYS A 49 -23.06 -15.78 24.01
C CYS A 49 -21.72 -16.52 24.01
N VAL A 50 -21.14 -16.77 25.19
CA VAL A 50 -19.80 -17.36 25.38
C VAL A 50 -19.92 -18.75 25.99
N ILE A 51 -19.01 -19.66 25.64
CA ILE A 51 -18.84 -20.97 26.29
C ILE A 51 -17.39 -21.10 26.78
N HIS A 52 -17.20 -21.68 27.96
CA HIS A 52 -15.89 -21.81 28.63
C HIS A 52 -14.97 -22.90 28.01
N PRO A 53 -13.64 -22.77 28.15
CA PRO A 53 -12.65 -23.73 27.64
C PRO A 53 -12.22 -24.78 28.67
N HIS A 54 -11.68 -25.94 28.22
CA HIS A 54 -10.87 -26.82 29.07
C HIS A 54 -9.82 -27.68 28.34
N LEU A 55 -8.55 -27.24 28.42
CA LEU A 55 -7.27 -28.00 28.54
C LEU A 55 -6.85 -29.16 27.60
N ARG A 56 -5.51 -29.19 27.37
CA ARG A 56 -4.62 -30.23 26.80
C ARG A 56 -4.62 -30.38 25.26
N GLY A 57 -3.49 -30.37 24.54
CA GLY A 57 -2.11 -29.96 24.89
C GLY A 57 -0.98 -30.80 24.23
N GLY A 58 0.21 -30.21 24.09
CA GLY A 58 1.48 -30.96 23.99
C GLY A 58 2.42 -30.64 22.81
N ARG A 59 3.74 -30.77 23.09
CA ARG A 59 4.91 -30.81 22.16
C ARG A 59 5.34 -29.49 21.48
N ALA A 60 6.60 -29.29 21.07
CA ALA A 60 7.90 -29.79 21.58
C ALA A 60 9.09 -29.10 20.87
N ILE A 61 10.22 -28.93 21.59
CA ILE A 61 11.61 -28.83 21.09
C ILE A 61 12.00 -27.61 20.22
N GLY A 62 13.11 -26.96 20.60
CA GLY A 62 13.86 -26.01 19.77
C GLY A 62 15.11 -25.50 20.51
N ARG A 63 16.32 -25.91 20.10
CA ARG A 63 17.59 -25.50 20.71
C ARG A 63 18.64 -25.18 19.64
N LEU A 64 19.66 -24.42 20.07
CA LEU A 64 20.98 -24.17 19.46
C LEU A 64 21.09 -23.13 18.33
N GLN A 65 21.89 -22.09 18.63
CA GLN A 65 23.06 -21.58 17.88
C GLN A 65 23.05 -21.71 16.33
N GLN A 66 23.41 -20.66 15.59
CA GLN A 66 24.83 -20.30 15.44
C GLN A 66 25.14 -18.84 15.07
N ARG A 67 26.41 -18.48 15.31
CA ARG A 67 27.03 -17.21 14.91
C ARG A 67 27.31 -17.20 13.40
N LEU A 68 27.03 -16.10 12.72
CA LEU A 68 27.67 -15.78 11.44
C LEU A 68 28.79 -14.75 11.65
N ARG A 69 29.95 -15.00 11.04
CA ARG A 69 31.04 -14.01 10.92
C ARG A 69 30.80 -13.16 9.67
N ARG A 70 31.18 -11.88 9.72
CA ARG A 70 31.23 -11.01 8.54
C ARG A 70 32.35 -11.45 7.59
N SER A 71 32.05 -11.49 6.30
CA SER A 71 33.01 -11.40 5.20
C SER A 71 32.95 -10.00 4.59
N VAL A 72 34.06 -9.54 3.99
CA VAL A 72 34.17 -8.26 3.25
C VAL A 72 34.93 -8.55 1.96
N LEU A 73 34.55 -7.89 0.87
CA LEU A 73 35.02 -8.14 -0.49
C LEU A 73 36.29 -7.33 -0.86
N PRO A 74 37.02 -7.71 -1.93
CA PRO A 74 38.30 -7.12 -2.32
C PRO A 74 38.16 -5.92 -3.26
N GLY A 75 39.28 -5.32 -3.68
CA GLY A 75 39.32 -4.31 -4.75
C GLY A 75 40.72 -4.03 -5.32
N CYS A 76 40.73 -3.23 -6.40
CA CYS A 76 41.88 -2.63 -7.10
C CYS A 76 42.72 -3.51 -8.06
N TRP A 77 42.37 -3.43 -9.35
CA TRP A 77 43.33 -3.29 -10.46
C TRP A 77 43.33 -1.80 -10.90
N PRO A 78 44.44 -1.23 -11.39
CA PRO A 78 44.53 -0.97 -12.84
C PRO A 78 45.95 -0.90 -13.45
N PHE A 79 46.09 -1.27 -14.72
CA PHE A 79 47.16 -0.82 -15.66
C PHE A 79 46.66 -1.10 -17.10
N GLY A 80 46.95 -0.33 -18.15
CA GLY A 80 47.75 0.91 -18.25
C GLY A 80 48.62 0.87 -19.52
N TYR A 81 48.21 1.53 -20.61
CA TYR A 81 48.70 1.26 -21.97
C TYR A 81 49.41 2.46 -22.63
N GLN A 82 50.74 2.38 -22.75
CA GLN A 82 51.65 3.17 -23.62
C GLN A 82 53.08 2.63 -23.39
N GLY A 83 54.04 2.64 -24.32
CA GLY A 83 54.02 3.10 -25.71
C GLY A 83 55.22 3.98 -26.05
N ASN A 84 56.34 3.41 -26.52
CA ASN A 84 57.48 4.20 -27.02
C ASN A 84 58.35 3.43 -28.05
N GLN A 85 59.10 4.17 -28.88
CA GLN A 85 60.00 3.67 -29.93
C GLN A 85 61.46 4.07 -29.63
N ARG A 86 62.46 3.37 -30.22
CA ARG A 86 63.40 3.98 -31.21
C ARG A 86 64.63 3.11 -31.60
N HIS A 87 64.91 3.18 -32.90
CA HIS A 87 66.21 3.19 -33.60
C HIS A 87 67.16 1.97 -33.64
N ASP A 88 67.57 1.68 -34.88
CA ASP A 88 68.64 0.79 -35.30
C ASP A 88 70.06 1.31 -35.01
N ARG A 89 71.04 0.40 -35.02
CA ARG A 89 72.26 0.48 -35.87
C ARG A 89 73.15 -0.75 -35.70
N GLY A 90 73.84 -1.14 -36.77
CA GLY A 90 74.97 -2.08 -36.74
C GLY A 90 74.88 -3.17 -37.81
N SER A 91 75.75 -3.12 -38.82
CA SER A 91 75.86 -4.15 -39.85
C SER A 91 77.29 -4.66 -40.00
N SER A 92 77.44 -5.94 -40.34
CA SER A 92 78.66 -6.50 -40.91
C SER A 92 78.38 -7.79 -41.67
N ARG A 93 78.99 -7.94 -42.85
CA ARG A 93 79.09 -9.21 -43.61
C ARG A 93 80.05 -10.15 -42.84
N THR A 94 80.16 -11.46 -43.04
CA THR A 94 80.21 -12.30 -44.26
C THR A 94 80.04 -13.76 -43.78
N ALA A 95 79.45 -14.75 -44.47
CA ALA A 95 79.97 -15.52 -45.62
C ALA A 95 79.02 -16.73 -45.88
N PRO A 96 79.09 -17.46 -47.02
CA PRO A 96 78.08 -18.47 -47.36
C PRO A 96 78.24 -19.82 -46.62
N GLY A 97 77.42 -20.03 -45.58
CA GLY A 97 77.26 -21.33 -44.91
C GLY A 97 76.36 -22.29 -45.69
N ARG A 98 76.78 -23.56 -45.82
CA ARG A 98 76.11 -24.61 -46.61
C ARG A 98 74.63 -24.81 -46.26
N HIS A 99 73.79 -25.05 -47.28
CA HIS A 99 72.47 -25.64 -47.09
C HIS A 99 72.59 -27.00 -46.39
N LEU A 100 72.22 -27.05 -45.11
CA LEU A 100 71.84 -28.26 -44.42
C LEU A 100 70.31 -28.31 -44.38
N GLN A 101 69.72 -29.38 -44.93
CA GLN A 101 68.29 -29.64 -44.75
C GLN A 101 68.03 -29.88 -43.26
N PRO A 102 67.02 -29.23 -42.64
CA PRO A 102 66.62 -29.58 -41.28
C PRO A 102 66.19 -31.04 -41.26
N GLY A 103 66.79 -31.83 -40.35
CA GLY A 103 66.62 -33.29 -40.35
C GLY A 103 65.16 -33.69 -40.21
N ARG A 104 64.65 -34.47 -41.18
CA ARG A 104 63.24 -34.91 -41.30
C ARG A 104 62.70 -35.64 -40.06
N ALA A 105 63.58 -36.07 -39.16
CA ALA A 105 63.27 -36.70 -37.87
C ALA A 105 62.89 -35.72 -36.74
N GLY A 106 63.20 -34.41 -36.86
CA GLY A 106 62.81 -33.39 -35.88
C GLY A 106 61.30 -33.15 -35.90
N HIS A 107 60.78 -32.66 -37.04
CA HIS A 107 59.34 -32.43 -37.24
C HIS A 107 58.46 -33.66 -36.92
N GLN A 108 58.94 -34.89 -37.15
CA GLN A 108 58.17 -36.10 -36.78
C GLN A 108 58.10 -36.35 -35.27
N ARG A 109 59.05 -35.86 -34.47
CA ARG A 109 58.97 -35.92 -32.99
C ARG A 109 58.10 -34.81 -32.43
N ASP A 110 58.18 -33.61 -32.99
CA ASP A 110 57.37 -32.48 -32.55
C ASP A 110 55.89 -32.66 -32.94
N ALA A 111 55.60 -33.10 -34.17
CA ALA A 111 54.24 -33.42 -34.59
C ALA A 111 53.65 -34.61 -33.81
N ARG A 112 54.46 -35.60 -33.39
CA ARG A 112 54.00 -36.65 -32.46
C ARG A 112 53.70 -36.11 -31.08
N ARG A 113 54.57 -35.27 -30.50
CA ARG A 113 54.29 -34.61 -29.22
C ARG A 113 53.03 -33.73 -29.26
N GLN A 114 52.76 -33.07 -30.38
CA GLN A 114 51.52 -32.32 -30.60
C GLN A 114 50.30 -33.24 -30.79
N SER A 115 50.42 -34.35 -31.53
CA SER A 115 49.31 -35.32 -31.67
C SER A 115 48.99 -36.06 -30.38
N ASP A 116 50.00 -36.37 -29.57
CA ASP A 116 49.85 -37.05 -28.29
C ASP A 116 49.26 -36.07 -27.24
N GLY A 117 49.66 -34.80 -27.30
CA GLY A 117 49.05 -33.71 -26.53
C GLY A 117 47.56 -33.55 -26.85
N HIS A 118 47.20 -33.37 -28.12
CA HIS A 118 45.79 -33.25 -28.53
C HIS A 118 44.96 -34.50 -28.25
N GLN A 119 45.53 -35.71 -28.35
CA GLN A 119 44.83 -36.94 -27.92
C GLN A 119 44.58 -36.95 -26.41
N MET A 120 45.50 -36.42 -25.60
CA MET A 120 45.31 -36.31 -24.15
C MET A 120 44.30 -35.22 -23.79
N GLU A 121 44.31 -34.08 -24.49
CA GLU A 121 43.31 -33.01 -24.38
C GLU A 121 41.90 -33.50 -24.77
N ASP A 122 41.77 -34.25 -25.87
CA ASP A 122 40.51 -34.90 -26.28
C ASP A 122 40.03 -35.94 -25.26
N ALA A 123 40.94 -36.73 -24.68
CA ALA A 123 40.61 -37.71 -23.65
C ALA A 123 40.15 -37.03 -22.34
N ILE A 124 40.79 -35.92 -21.96
CA ILE A 124 40.38 -35.08 -20.83
C ILE A 124 39.01 -34.45 -21.12
N ARG A 125 38.83 -33.83 -22.30
CA ARG A 125 37.55 -33.20 -22.69
C ARG A 125 36.39 -34.19 -22.64
N ARG A 126 36.53 -35.36 -23.26
CA ARG A 126 35.51 -36.43 -23.21
C ARG A 126 35.25 -36.96 -21.79
N SER A 127 36.28 -36.99 -20.93
CA SER A 127 36.11 -37.40 -19.53
C SER A 127 35.31 -36.36 -18.74
N VAL A 128 35.56 -35.07 -18.99
CA VAL A 128 34.85 -33.93 -18.41
C VAL A 128 33.40 -33.88 -18.92
N GLU A 129 33.17 -33.91 -20.24
CA GLU A 129 31.85 -33.93 -20.89
C GLU A 129 30.95 -35.08 -20.39
N ARG A 130 31.55 -36.22 -20.00
CA ARG A 130 30.84 -37.40 -19.46
C ARG A 130 30.61 -37.34 -17.94
N GLN A 131 31.44 -36.62 -17.18
CA GLN A 131 31.26 -36.42 -15.74
C GLN A 131 30.34 -35.25 -15.42
N PHE A 132 30.34 -34.23 -16.28
CA PHE A 132 29.66 -32.95 -16.12
C PHE A 132 28.86 -32.61 -17.40
N PRO A 133 27.74 -33.30 -17.68
CA PRO A 133 26.94 -33.08 -18.89
C PRO A 133 26.34 -31.66 -18.98
N GLU A 134 26.25 -30.93 -17.86
CA GLU A 134 25.90 -29.51 -17.79
C GLU A 134 26.94 -28.59 -18.42
N LEU A 135 28.19 -29.05 -18.58
CA LEU A 135 29.21 -28.36 -19.37
C LEU A 135 28.93 -28.51 -20.86
N THR A 136 28.66 -29.73 -21.31
CA THR A 136 28.38 -30.09 -22.72
C THR A 136 27.19 -29.33 -23.30
N GLY A 137 26.13 -29.08 -22.51
CA GLY A 137 24.98 -28.27 -22.92
C GLY A 137 25.03 -26.78 -22.55
N GLY A 138 26.08 -26.33 -21.86
CA GLY A 138 26.20 -24.95 -21.38
C GLY A 138 25.21 -24.56 -20.27
N TYR A 139 24.50 -25.50 -19.65
CA TYR A 139 23.47 -25.25 -18.62
C TYR A 139 24.04 -24.67 -17.30
N HIS A 140 25.35 -24.75 -17.12
CA HIS A 140 26.10 -24.11 -16.04
C HIS A 140 26.30 -22.59 -16.22
N LEU A 141 26.04 -22.05 -17.42
CA LEU A 141 26.14 -20.62 -17.71
C LEU A 141 24.76 -19.96 -17.68
N PRO A 142 24.63 -18.74 -17.11
CA PRO A 142 23.44 -17.92 -17.31
C PRO A 142 23.32 -17.56 -18.79
N ARG A 143 22.15 -17.83 -19.39
CA ARG A 143 21.83 -17.38 -20.75
C ARG A 143 20.89 -16.18 -20.67
N PHE A 144 20.96 -15.27 -21.64
CA PHE A 144 19.91 -14.27 -21.81
C PHE A 144 18.69 -14.89 -22.49
N GLY A 145 17.52 -14.34 -22.17
CA GLY A 145 16.26 -14.68 -22.79
C GLY A 145 15.40 -13.44 -22.97
N ARG A 146 14.43 -13.53 -23.88
CA ARG A 146 13.43 -12.49 -24.17
C ARG A 146 12.06 -13.01 -23.78
N VAL A 147 11.31 -12.23 -23.00
CA VAL A 147 9.91 -12.55 -22.64
C VAL A 147 9.06 -12.52 -23.90
N VAL A 148 8.33 -13.61 -24.16
CA VAL A 148 7.42 -13.76 -25.31
C VAL A 148 5.97 -13.53 -24.92
N ALA A 149 5.55 -14.06 -23.76
CA ALA A 149 4.17 -13.96 -23.28
C ALA A 149 4.05 -14.19 -21.77
N VAL A 150 2.91 -13.81 -21.18
CA VAL A 150 2.49 -14.20 -19.82
C VAL A 150 1.36 -15.24 -19.93
N PRO A 151 1.63 -16.55 -19.79
CA PRO A 151 0.69 -17.60 -20.23
C PRO A 151 -0.51 -17.85 -19.30
N ASP A 152 -0.34 -17.72 -17.98
CA ASP A 152 -1.36 -18.04 -16.97
C ASP A 152 -1.34 -17.03 -15.81
N ALA A 153 -1.59 -15.76 -16.13
CA ALA A 153 -1.70 -14.69 -15.13
C ALA A 153 -2.83 -15.01 -14.12
N PRO A 154 -2.55 -15.12 -12.81
CA PRO A 154 -3.49 -15.73 -11.86
C PRO A 154 -4.61 -14.77 -11.46
N ALA A 155 -5.84 -15.07 -11.87
CA ALA A 155 -7.04 -14.31 -11.50
C ALA A 155 -7.48 -14.48 -10.02
N ALA A 156 -6.86 -15.38 -9.27
CA ALA A 156 -7.12 -15.64 -7.85
C ALA A 156 -5.88 -16.25 -7.16
N PRO A 157 -5.73 -16.10 -5.82
CA PRO A 157 -4.68 -16.78 -5.05
C PRO A 157 -4.69 -18.30 -5.22
N GLY A 158 -3.52 -18.91 -5.11
CA GLY A 158 -3.36 -20.37 -5.17
C GLY A 158 -1.90 -20.80 -5.14
N LEU A 159 -1.67 -22.10 -5.00
CA LEU A 159 -0.33 -22.69 -5.02
C LEU A 159 0.37 -22.40 -6.37
N CYS A 160 1.64 -22.03 -6.28
CA CYS A 160 2.58 -21.93 -7.38
C CYS A 160 3.63 -23.02 -7.18
N ASP A 161 3.81 -23.89 -8.17
CA ASP A 161 4.69 -25.06 -8.10
C ASP A 161 5.30 -25.36 -9.49
N ASP A 162 6.23 -26.33 -9.55
CA ASP A 162 6.92 -26.75 -10.78
C ASP A 162 5.98 -27.21 -11.91
N PHE A 163 4.73 -27.58 -11.63
CA PHE A 163 3.75 -28.04 -12.62
C PHE A 163 2.80 -26.91 -13.05
N ARG A 164 2.46 -25.97 -12.16
CA ARG A 164 1.73 -24.73 -12.48
C ARG A 164 2.43 -23.49 -11.88
N PRO A 165 3.47 -22.97 -12.55
CA PRO A 165 4.15 -21.75 -12.13
C PRO A 165 3.30 -20.50 -12.43
N ARG A 166 2.36 -20.19 -11.53
CA ARG A 166 1.45 -19.01 -11.58
C ARG A 166 2.15 -17.66 -11.64
N TYR A 167 3.42 -17.59 -11.29
CA TYR A 167 4.25 -16.40 -11.44
C TYR A 167 5.43 -16.75 -12.35
N GLY A 168 5.11 -16.99 -13.63
CA GLY A 168 6.06 -17.35 -14.67
C GLY A 168 5.67 -16.78 -16.03
N VAL A 169 6.62 -16.82 -16.98
CA VAL A 169 6.49 -16.24 -18.33
C VAL A 169 7.12 -17.16 -19.38
N ASP A 170 6.65 -17.05 -20.61
CA ASP A 170 7.24 -17.78 -21.73
C ASP A 170 8.48 -17.04 -22.23
N VAL A 171 9.59 -17.74 -22.42
CA VAL A 171 10.90 -17.14 -22.74
C VAL A 171 11.53 -17.79 -23.96
N GLN A 172 11.92 -16.97 -24.94
CA GLN A 172 12.82 -17.36 -26.02
C GLN A 172 14.26 -17.16 -25.54
N VAL A 173 15.08 -18.20 -25.58
CA VAL A 173 16.51 -18.11 -25.22
C VAL A 173 17.28 -17.42 -26.34
N LEU A 174 18.27 -16.60 -25.98
CA LEU A 174 19.10 -15.84 -26.91
C LEU A 174 20.52 -16.41 -26.98
N LEU A 175 21.13 -16.28 -28.16
CA LEU A 175 22.54 -16.52 -28.43
C LEU A 175 23.42 -15.36 -27.92
N PRO A 176 24.77 -15.52 -27.89
CA PRO A 176 25.69 -14.48 -27.42
C PRO A 176 25.74 -13.19 -28.26
N ASP A 177 25.17 -13.20 -29.47
CA ASP A 177 24.96 -12.02 -30.33
C ASP A 177 23.66 -11.26 -30.02
N GLY A 178 22.74 -11.88 -29.26
CA GLY A 178 21.43 -11.33 -28.91
C GLY A 178 20.27 -11.80 -29.78
N GLU A 179 20.52 -12.61 -30.81
CA GLU A 179 19.47 -13.20 -31.65
C GLU A 179 18.86 -14.46 -30.97
N PRO A 180 17.65 -14.88 -31.35
CA PRO A 180 17.06 -16.13 -30.87
C PRO A 180 17.91 -17.37 -31.15
N ASP A 181 18.05 -18.25 -30.15
CA ASP A 181 18.66 -19.57 -30.31
C ASP A 181 17.71 -20.49 -31.11
N PRO A 182 18.06 -20.90 -32.34
CA PRO A 182 17.16 -21.69 -33.20
C PRO A 182 17.11 -23.18 -32.80
N ASP A 183 18.07 -23.65 -32.00
CA ASP A 183 18.13 -25.03 -31.52
C ASP A 183 17.30 -25.22 -30.23
N LEU A 184 16.84 -24.13 -29.60
CA LEU A 184 16.02 -24.16 -28.40
C LEU A 184 14.56 -23.71 -28.68
N PRO A 185 13.55 -24.50 -28.27
CA PRO A 185 12.17 -24.05 -28.31
C PRO A 185 11.93 -22.94 -27.27
N ILE A 186 10.83 -22.20 -27.43
CA ILE A 186 10.33 -21.28 -26.40
C ILE A 186 10.09 -22.08 -25.12
N LEU A 187 10.74 -21.67 -24.03
CA LEU A 187 10.60 -22.31 -22.73
C LEU A 187 9.37 -21.73 -22.04
N ALA A 188 8.32 -22.56 -21.91
CA ALA A 188 7.04 -22.12 -21.39
C ALA A 188 7.01 -22.02 -19.86
N GLY A 189 6.32 -21.00 -19.33
CA GLY A 189 6.01 -20.85 -17.90
C GLY A 189 7.23 -20.74 -16.96
N LEU A 190 8.35 -20.19 -17.40
CA LEU A 190 9.55 -20.08 -16.56
C LEU A 190 9.27 -19.23 -15.31
N PRO A 191 9.50 -19.74 -14.09
CA PRO A 191 9.17 -19.03 -12.87
C PRO A 191 10.04 -17.76 -12.72
N LEU A 192 9.36 -16.65 -12.41
CA LEU A 192 9.94 -15.34 -12.17
C LEU A 192 10.53 -15.24 -10.74
N PRO A 193 11.59 -14.44 -10.55
CA PRO A 193 12.13 -14.18 -9.23
C PRO A 193 11.19 -13.26 -8.45
N ALA A 194 10.80 -13.68 -7.24
CA ALA A 194 10.06 -12.83 -6.31
C ALA A 194 11.06 -11.94 -5.54
N PRO A 195 11.07 -10.60 -5.72
CA PRO A 195 12.05 -9.71 -5.08
C PRO A 195 11.86 -9.59 -3.56
N MET A 196 10.63 -9.87 -3.09
CA MET A 196 10.25 -10.13 -1.71
C MET A 196 9.26 -11.30 -1.75
N GLY A 197 9.29 -12.20 -0.76
CA GLY A 197 8.52 -13.45 -0.83
C GLY A 197 8.02 -13.98 0.51
N GLY A 198 6.89 -14.71 0.44
CA GLY A 198 6.20 -15.38 1.54
C GLY A 198 4.89 -15.99 1.02
N GLN A 199 4.07 -16.55 1.91
CA GLN A 199 2.70 -16.94 1.53
C GLN A 199 1.87 -15.67 1.31
N GLU A 200 1.38 -15.46 0.08
CA GLU A 200 0.62 -14.28 -0.35
C GLU A 200 1.29 -12.92 -0.01
N ALA A 201 2.63 -12.91 0.09
CA ALA A 201 3.42 -11.75 0.49
C ALA A 201 4.60 -11.53 -0.47
N GLY A 202 4.78 -10.29 -0.91
CA GLY A 202 5.83 -9.89 -1.84
C GLY A 202 5.47 -8.65 -2.64
N MET A 203 6.30 -8.29 -3.61
CA MET A 203 6.00 -7.29 -4.63
C MET A 203 6.05 -7.98 -5.99
N PHE A 204 4.89 -8.16 -6.60
CA PHE A 204 4.71 -8.93 -7.82
C PHE A 204 4.39 -8.01 -9.00
N GLY A 205 5.02 -8.26 -10.13
CA GLY A 205 4.79 -7.53 -11.37
C GLY A 205 5.38 -8.32 -12.53
N PHE A 206 4.56 -8.68 -13.51
CA PHE A 206 5.03 -9.35 -14.71
C PHE A 206 5.87 -8.38 -15.55
N PRO A 207 7.03 -8.80 -16.09
CA PRO A 207 7.73 -8.03 -17.10
C PRO A 207 6.89 -7.95 -18.38
N GLU A 208 7.00 -6.84 -19.10
CA GLU A 208 6.37 -6.69 -20.42
C GLU A 208 7.01 -7.66 -21.44
N GLU A 209 6.26 -8.02 -22.47
CA GLU A 209 6.81 -8.73 -23.63
C GLU A 209 8.02 -7.98 -24.19
N ASN A 210 9.02 -8.71 -24.69
CA ASN A 210 10.33 -8.22 -25.14
C ASN A 210 11.31 -7.79 -24.03
N THR A 211 10.93 -7.82 -22.75
CA THR A 211 11.86 -7.60 -21.64
C THR A 211 12.98 -8.65 -21.64
N THR A 212 14.22 -8.21 -21.38
CA THR A 212 15.38 -9.11 -21.24
C THR A 212 15.42 -9.76 -19.86
N VAL A 213 15.59 -11.07 -19.81
CA VAL A 213 15.68 -11.87 -18.57
C VAL A 213 16.94 -12.75 -18.57
N VAL A 214 17.41 -13.12 -17.38
CA VAL A 214 18.51 -14.09 -17.22
C VAL A 214 17.92 -15.45 -16.88
N VAL A 215 18.05 -16.39 -17.81
CA VAL A 215 17.63 -17.79 -17.64
C VAL A 215 18.78 -18.59 -17.04
N CYS A 216 18.47 -19.40 -16.04
CA CYS A 216 19.40 -20.31 -15.36
C CYS A 216 18.76 -21.68 -15.15
N PHE A 217 19.58 -22.71 -14.97
CA PHE A 217 19.13 -24.09 -14.80
C PHE A 217 19.50 -24.57 -13.39
N ALA A 218 18.50 -24.94 -12.59
CA ALA A 218 18.73 -25.33 -11.20
C ALA A 218 19.59 -26.61 -11.15
N TYR A 219 20.71 -26.54 -10.44
CA TYR A 219 21.74 -27.61 -10.40
C TYR A 219 22.30 -28.00 -11.78
N GLY A 220 22.21 -27.11 -12.78
CA GLY A 220 22.60 -27.42 -14.18
C GLY A 220 21.63 -28.36 -14.90
N LEU A 221 20.45 -28.65 -14.32
CA LEU A 221 19.49 -29.61 -14.88
C LEU A 221 18.63 -28.97 -15.98
N PRO A 222 18.63 -29.50 -17.23
CA PRO A 222 17.89 -28.89 -18.35
C PRO A 222 16.38 -28.76 -18.11
N HIS A 223 15.82 -29.66 -17.29
CA HIS A 223 14.40 -29.72 -16.96
C HIS A 223 13.97 -28.83 -15.78
N LYS A 224 14.88 -28.02 -15.22
CA LYS A 224 14.56 -27.02 -14.18
C LYS A 224 15.08 -25.61 -14.54
N PRO A 225 14.63 -25.02 -15.67
CA PRO A 225 14.89 -23.63 -15.97
C PRO A 225 14.13 -22.70 -15.01
N PHE A 226 14.73 -21.57 -14.67
CA PHE A 226 14.12 -20.48 -13.90
C PHE A 226 14.72 -19.14 -14.32
N ILE A 227 14.03 -18.03 -14.03
CA ILE A 227 14.57 -16.69 -14.25
C ILE A 227 15.26 -16.23 -12.97
N GLN A 228 16.56 -15.94 -13.05
CA GLN A 228 17.33 -15.46 -11.90
C GLN A 228 17.10 -13.96 -11.66
N GLN A 229 17.04 -13.16 -12.73
CA GLN A 229 16.84 -11.70 -12.66
C GLN A 229 16.27 -11.16 -13.96
N ILE A 230 15.61 -10.01 -13.86
CA ILE A 230 15.11 -9.21 -14.98
C ILE A 230 16.12 -8.09 -15.26
N LEU A 231 16.45 -7.82 -16.51
CA LEU A 231 17.42 -6.79 -16.91
C LEU A 231 16.73 -5.65 -17.70
N PRO A 232 17.06 -4.37 -17.43
CA PRO A 232 16.42 -3.23 -18.08
C PRO A 232 16.93 -2.97 -19.52
N HIS A 233 17.53 -3.97 -20.17
CA HIS A 233 18.06 -3.81 -21.53
C HIS A 233 16.91 -3.67 -22.53
N GLY A 234 16.94 -2.58 -23.32
CA GLY A 234 15.89 -2.21 -24.26
C GLY A 234 14.71 -1.43 -23.67
N LEU A 235 14.64 -1.24 -22.35
CA LEU A 235 13.50 -0.59 -21.69
C LEU A 235 13.75 0.90 -21.41
N SER A 236 12.68 1.70 -21.47
CA SER A 236 12.66 3.10 -21.01
C SER A 236 12.57 3.16 -19.49
N LEU A 237 13.67 3.57 -18.83
CA LEU A 237 13.72 3.65 -17.38
C LEU A 237 13.08 4.94 -16.82
N PRO A 238 12.48 4.88 -15.61
CA PRO A 238 11.94 6.05 -14.93
C PRO A 238 13.02 7.06 -14.51
N ARG A 239 12.62 8.32 -14.33
CA ARG A 239 13.46 9.35 -13.72
C ARG A 239 13.67 9.05 -12.23
N VAL A 240 14.81 8.44 -11.91
CA VAL A 240 15.28 8.17 -10.54
C VAL A 240 16.57 8.94 -10.26
N PRO A 241 16.51 10.15 -9.66
CA PRO A 241 17.65 10.84 -9.09
C PRO A 241 18.39 10.02 -8.03
N LYS A 242 19.65 10.38 -7.73
CA LYS A 242 20.43 9.70 -6.68
C LYS A 242 19.83 9.99 -5.30
N GLY A 243 19.22 8.97 -4.70
CA GLY A 243 18.62 9.01 -3.37
C GLY A 243 17.12 8.69 -3.40
N ASP A 244 16.46 9.01 -4.53
CA ASP A 244 15.07 8.65 -4.77
C ASP A 244 14.86 7.13 -4.80
N GLN A 245 13.68 6.71 -4.34
CA GLN A 245 13.13 5.38 -4.56
C GLN A 245 11.76 5.52 -5.22
N VAL A 246 11.51 4.76 -6.28
CA VAL A 246 10.31 4.90 -7.11
C VAL A 246 9.70 3.54 -7.41
N TRP A 247 8.42 3.37 -7.09
CA TRP A 247 7.59 2.27 -7.56
C TRP A 247 6.46 2.86 -8.41
N GLN A 248 6.43 2.55 -9.70
CA GLN A 248 5.51 3.18 -10.64
C GLN A 248 4.97 2.23 -11.69
N HIS A 249 3.81 2.59 -12.24
CA HIS A 249 3.29 2.09 -13.51
C HIS A 249 3.61 3.09 -14.64
N SER A 250 3.52 4.40 -14.37
CA SER A 250 3.85 5.47 -15.30
C SER A 250 4.31 6.71 -14.53
N GLU A 251 4.81 7.75 -15.22
CA GLU A 251 5.12 9.04 -14.56
C GLU A 251 3.88 9.68 -13.91
N ALA A 252 2.68 9.43 -14.46
CA ALA A 252 1.41 9.87 -13.87
C ALA A 252 0.97 9.04 -12.66
N CYS A 253 1.42 7.78 -12.55
CA CYS A 253 0.97 6.80 -11.57
C CYS A 253 2.15 6.15 -10.85
N GLN A 254 2.56 6.76 -9.72
CA GLN A 254 3.77 6.43 -8.98
C GLN A 254 3.61 6.59 -7.45
N GLN A 255 4.36 5.79 -6.70
CA GLN A 255 4.74 6.06 -5.32
C GLN A 255 6.24 6.36 -5.30
N ARG A 256 6.64 7.48 -4.70
CA ARG A 256 8.02 7.95 -4.65
C ARG A 256 8.41 8.36 -3.23
N VAL A 257 9.63 8.03 -2.86
CA VAL A 257 10.39 8.68 -1.78
C VAL A 257 11.51 9.47 -2.45
N ASP A 258 11.70 10.74 -2.09
CA ASP A 258 12.86 11.51 -2.55
C ASP A 258 14.07 11.34 -1.62
N ALA A 259 15.20 11.95 -1.99
CA ALA A 259 16.44 11.89 -1.20
C ALA A 259 16.35 12.54 0.20
N ASP A 260 15.36 13.42 0.43
CA ASP A 260 15.12 14.08 1.73
C ASP A 260 14.11 13.29 2.60
N GLY A 261 13.47 12.26 2.03
CA GLY A 261 12.53 11.37 2.71
C GLY A 261 11.06 11.73 2.53
N ASN A 262 10.72 12.69 1.66
CA ASN A 262 9.32 13.05 1.40
C ASN A 262 8.62 11.97 0.58
N TRP A 263 7.39 11.62 0.97
CA TRP A 263 6.57 10.61 0.28
C TRP A 263 5.53 11.25 -0.63
N LEU A 264 5.50 10.81 -1.90
CA LEU A 264 4.47 11.16 -2.88
C LEU A 264 3.71 9.91 -3.30
N ARG A 265 2.36 9.96 -3.22
CA ARG A 265 1.43 8.98 -3.77
C ARG A 265 0.60 9.66 -4.86
N GLN A 266 0.84 9.34 -6.13
CA GLN A 266 0.21 10.00 -7.28
C GLN A 266 -0.45 8.97 -8.19
N THR A 267 -1.63 9.30 -8.71
CA THR A 267 -2.29 8.58 -9.81
C THR A 267 -3.19 9.51 -10.61
N ASP A 268 -3.31 9.22 -11.90
CA ASP A 268 -4.31 9.70 -12.85
C ASP A 268 -5.64 8.91 -12.75
N GLY A 269 -5.61 7.72 -12.17
CA GLY A 269 -6.75 6.84 -11.95
C GLY A 269 -7.46 7.07 -10.62
N LYS A 270 -7.73 5.98 -9.89
CA LYS A 270 -8.56 5.98 -8.68
C LYS A 270 -7.84 5.35 -7.48
N ILE A 271 -7.71 6.12 -6.40
CA ILE A 271 -7.32 5.60 -5.09
C ILE A 271 -8.52 4.93 -4.41
N GLN A 272 -8.32 3.76 -3.81
CA GLN A 272 -9.26 3.12 -2.89
C GLN A 272 -8.50 2.54 -1.70
N ASP A 273 -8.64 3.17 -0.54
CA ASP A 273 -8.13 2.64 0.72
C ASP A 273 -9.25 1.85 1.41
N LYS A 274 -8.98 0.57 1.72
CA LYS A 274 -9.92 -0.35 2.39
C LYS A 274 -9.21 -0.92 3.61
N ALA A 275 -9.76 -0.69 4.79
CA ALA A 275 -9.21 -1.17 6.05
C ALA A 275 -10.33 -1.46 7.07
N ILE A 276 -10.02 -2.24 8.09
CA ILE A 276 -10.86 -2.40 9.29
C ILE A 276 -10.75 -1.16 10.18
N GLU A 277 -9.56 -0.56 10.21
CA GLU A 277 -9.20 0.60 11.03
C GLU A 277 -8.25 1.50 10.22
N ARG A 278 -8.39 2.83 10.34
CA ARG A 278 -7.55 3.81 9.63
C ARG A 278 -7.29 5.01 10.53
N GLU A 279 -6.16 5.00 11.20
CA GLU A 279 -5.64 6.15 11.93
C GLU A 279 -4.86 7.09 11.00
N VAL A 280 -4.83 8.37 11.33
CA VAL A 280 -3.97 9.39 10.69
C VAL A 280 -3.50 10.34 11.78
N GLU A 281 -2.21 10.32 12.09
CA GLU A 281 -1.57 11.26 13.01
C GLU A 281 -0.67 12.21 12.21
N ALA A 282 -0.88 13.52 12.39
CA ALA A 282 -0.07 14.58 11.76
C ALA A 282 -0.13 15.85 12.61
N LEU A 283 0.93 16.66 12.57
CA LEU A 283 0.96 17.97 13.23
C LEU A 283 0.15 19.05 12.49
N ASP A 284 -0.02 18.88 11.18
CA ASP A 284 -0.89 19.67 10.31
C ASP A 284 -1.46 18.74 9.21
N ASN A 285 -2.70 18.99 8.76
CA ASN A 285 -3.35 18.23 7.69
C ASN A 285 -4.22 19.16 6.83
N ALA A 286 -3.79 19.42 5.61
CA ALA A 286 -4.42 20.38 4.70
C ALA A 286 -5.10 19.69 3.51
N GLU A 287 -6.36 19.30 3.69
CA GLU A 287 -7.16 18.65 2.64
C GLU A 287 -7.83 19.67 1.69
N ARG A 288 -7.89 19.35 0.39
CA ARG A 288 -8.49 20.20 -0.64
C ARG A 288 -9.26 19.36 -1.66
N PHE A 289 -10.54 19.68 -1.85
CA PHE A 289 -11.44 18.94 -2.75
C PHE A 289 -12.28 19.90 -3.60
N GLN A 290 -12.56 19.52 -4.85
CA GLN A 290 -13.59 20.21 -5.67
C GLN A 290 -15.01 19.84 -5.21
N ASN A 291 -15.18 18.61 -4.71
CA ASN A 291 -16.42 18.10 -4.12
C ASN A 291 -16.05 17.06 -3.04
N HIS A 292 -16.77 17.04 -1.93
CA HIS A 292 -16.51 16.12 -0.81
C HIS A 292 -17.84 15.63 -0.22
N THR A 293 -18.05 14.32 -0.27
CA THR A 293 -19.21 13.64 0.31
C THR A 293 -18.72 12.64 1.35
N ARG A 294 -19.16 12.80 2.61
CA ARG A 294 -18.89 11.87 3.70
C ARG A 294 -20.22 11.25 4.16
N THR A 295 -20.36 9.95 3.93
CA THR A 295 -21.42 9.12 4.53
C THR A 295 -20.82 8.39 5.73
N VAL A 296 -21.56 8.29 6.82
CA VAL A 296 -21.24 7.48 8.00
C VAL A 296 -22.51 6.75 8.38
N ASP A 297 -22.46 5.42 8.39
CA ASP A 297 -23.66 4.57 8.55
C ASP A 297 -24.13 4.46 10.01
N ASP A 298 -23.30 4.90 10.95
CA ASP A 298 -23.56 4.90 12.39
C ASP A 298 -23.12 6.23 13.05
N HIS A 299 -22.11 6.23 13.92
CA HIS A 299 -21.75 7.41 14.73
C HIS A 299 -20.62 8.25 14.09
N SER A 300 -20.81 9.58 14.03
CA SER A 300 -19.79 10.54 13.57
C SER A 300 -19.52 11.60 14.64
N THR A 301 -18.54 11.33 15.49
CA THR A 301 -18.04 12.28 16.51
C THR A 301 -16.91 13.13 15.95
N GLU A 302 -16.86 14.41 16.35
CA GLU A 302 -15.75 15.30 16.07
C GLU A 302 -15.50 16.17 17.31
N SER A 303 -14.28 16.12 17.86
CA SER A 303 -13.87 16.89 19.03
C SER A 303 -12.71 17.80 18.64
N VAL A 304 -12.82 19.09 18.99
CA VAL A 304 -11.84 20.12 18.66
C VAL A 304 -11.52 20.88 19.94
N GLY A 305 -10.28 20.75 20.43
CA GLY A 305 -9.83 21.44 21.66
C GLY A 305 -9.53 22.93 21.48
N GLY A 306 -9.51 23.41 20.23
CA GLY A 306 -9.41 24.83 19.86
C GLY A 306 -10.70 25.34 19.23
N VAL A 307 -10.58 26.26 18.26
CA VAL A 307 -11.74 26.82 17.55
C VAL A 307 -12.12 25.95 16.35
N LYS A 308 -13.33 25.40 16.35
CA LYS A 308 -13.96 24.83 15.14
C LYS A 308 -14.70 25.92 14.36
N LYS A 309 -14.41 26.04 13.07
CA LYS A 309 -15.05 26.96 12.13
C LYS A 309 -15.69 26.18 10.97
N ILE A 310 -16.93 26.51 10.62
CA ILE A 310 -17.62 26.03 9.40
C ILE A 310 -18.13 27.26 8.65
N GLU A 311 -17.70 27.44 7.41
CA GLU A 311 -18.12 28.54 6.54
C GLU A 311 -18.66 27.99 5.22
N ALA A 312 -19.79 28.52 4.74
CA ALA A 312 -20.44 28.07 3.51
C ALA A 312 -20.98 29.28 2.74
N MET A 313 -20.39 29.60 1.59
CA MET A 313 -20.75 30.78 0.78
C MET A 313 -22.13 30.68 0.12
N GLY A 314 -22.65 29.46 -0.10
CA GLY A 314 -23.98 29.23 -0.68
C GLY A 314 -25.06 29.11 0.38
N ALA A 315 -25.10 27.97 1.07
CA ALA A 315 -26.02 27.72 2.18
C ALA A 315 -25.46 26.64 3.13
N LEU A 316 -25.59 26.86 4.43
CA LEU A 316 -25.45 25.81 5.44
C LEU A 316 -26.82 25.16 5.66
N LYS A 317 -26.88 23.82 5.69
CA LYS A 317 -28.10 23.05 6.01
C LYS A 317 -27.79 22.04 7.09
N LEU A 318 -28.45 22.17 8.23
CA LEU A 318 -28.42 21.21 9.34
C LEU A 318 -29.81 20.59 9.46
N LEU A 319 -29.89 19.27 9.34
CA LEU A 319 -31.13 18.50 9.36
C LEU A 319 -30.97 17.33 10.33
N SER A 320 -32.00 17.06 11.14
CA SER A 320 -32.08 15.88 11.98
C SER A 320 -33.46 15.24 11.82
N GLY A 321 -33.51 13.91 11.77
CA GLY A 321 -34.75 13.14 11.84
C GLY A 321 -35.26 12.93 13.28
N GLY A 322 -34.46 13.31 14.28
CA GLY A 322 -34.77 13.21 15.70
C GLY A 322 -34.63 14.57 16.40
N SER A 323 -33.89 14.59 17.50
CA SER A 323 -33.52 15.84 18.17
C SER A 323 -32.35 16.54 17.47
N ALA A 324 -32.25 17.85 17.66
CA ALA A 324 -31.05 18.63 17.38
C ALA A 324 -30.85 19.59 18.55
N SER A 325 -29.64 19.59 19.13
CA SER A 325 -29.30 20.40 20.29
C SER A 325 -28.10 21.27 19.96
N LEU A 326 -28.25 22.58 20.14
CA LEU A 326 -27.17 23.56 20.04
C LEU A 326 -27.09 24.30 21.37
N ALA A 327 -25.92 24.31 21.98
CA ALA A 327 -25.66 24.94 23.27
C ALA A 327 -24.26 25.57 23.26
N ALA A 328 -24.13 26.67 23.99
CA ALA A 328 -22.86 27.28 24.37
C ALA A 328 -22.79 27.32 25.91
N VAL A 329 -21.58 27.44 26.47
CA VAL A 329 -21.39 27.74 27.90
C VAL A 329 -21.55 29.24 28.14
N ASP A 330 -20.95 30.02 27.25
CA ASP A 330 -21.08 31.48 27.16
C ASP A 330 -22.15 31.85 26.11
N ASP A 331 -21.91 32.85 25.27
CA ASP A 331 -22.88 33.36 24.30
C ASP A 331 -23.21 32.42 23.13
N LEU A 332 -24.50 32.32 22.81
CA LEU A 332 -25.00 31.74 21.55
C LEU A 332 -25.60 32.84 20.66
N HIS A 333 -24.84 33.31 19.67
CA HIS A 333 -25.32 34.31 18.72
C HIS A 333 -26.01 33.67 17.51
N GLN A 334 -27.21 34.16 17.17
CA GLN A 334 -27.90 33.85 15.92
C GLN A 334 -28.31 35.16 15.23
N ALA A 335 -27.81 35.40 14.01
CA ALA A 335 -28.06 36.62 13.26
C ALA A 335 -28.37 36.32 11.78
N THR A 336 -29.29 37.07 11.19
CA THR A 336 -29.70 36.95 9.78
C THR A 336 -29.78 38.33 9.13
N GLY A 337 -29.24 38.47 7.91
CA GLY A 337 -29.35 39.72 7.14
C GLY A 337 -30.73 39.96 6.48
N ARG A 338 -31.65 39.01 6.66
CA ARG A 338 -33.08 39.07 6.30
C ARG A 338 -33.87 38.35 7.40
N ASP A 339 -34.79 37.46 7.04
CA ASP A 339 -35.74 36.84 7.96
C ASP A 339 -35.14 35.70 8.82
N LEU A 340 -35.42 35.71 10.12
CA LEU A 340 -35.23 34.58 11.02
C LEU A 340 -36.57 33.87 11.27
N ASN A 341 -36.80 32.77 10.55
CA ASN A 341 -38.07 32.03 10.58
C ASN A 341 -38.05 30.89 11.61
N LEU A 342 -38.48 31.15 12.85
CA LEU A 342 -38.67 30.12 13.87
C LEU A 342 -40.10 29.55 13.82
N VAL A 343 -40.23 28.28 13.43
CA VAL A 343 -41.52 27.57 13.33
C VAL A 343 -41.55 26.40 14.31
N VAL A 344 -42.53 26.36 15.21
CA VAL A 344 -42.68 25.32 16.24
C VAL A 344 -44.11 24.75 16.21
N GLY A 345 -44.24 23.46 15.93
CA GLY A 345 -45.55 22.81 15.69
C GLY A 345 -46.41 22.52 16.93
N GLN A 346 -45.86 22.65 18.15
CA GLN A 346 -46.58 22.37 19.39
C GLN A 346 -46.39 23.46 20.46
N LYS A 347 -45.22 23.48 21.13
CA LYS A 347 -44.92 24.40 22.23
C LYS A 347 -43.48 24.90 22.12
N LEU A 348 -43.31 26.21 21.96
CA LEU A 348 -42.03 26.88 22.22
C LEU A 348 -41.93 27.13 23.72
N ASN A 349 -40.83 26.68 24.34
CA ASN A 349 -40.44 27.09 25.69
C ASN A 349 -39.27 28.06 25.55
N ALA A 350 -39.40 29.24 26.11
CA ALA A 350 -38.29 30.16 26.33
C ALA A 350 -38.26 30.50 27.82
N THR A 351 -37.09 30.35 28.44
CA THR A 351 -36.84 30.65 29.85
C THR A 351 -35.64 31.58 29.91
N VAL A 352 -35.77 32.71 30.59
CA VAL A 352 -34.69 33.69 30.76
C VAL A 352 -34.50 33.91 32.25
N GLY A 353 -33.27 33.75 32.74
CA GLY A 353 -32.94 33.88 34.17
C GLY A 353 -32.67 35.31 34.62
N GLY A 354 -32.30 36.18 33.69
CA GLY A 354 -32.21 37.64 33.87
C GLY A 354 -33.21 38.36 32.95
N ASP A 355 -32.81 39.50 32.39
CA ASP A 355 -33.69 40.32 31.55
C ASP A 355 -33.90 39.76 30.14
N LEU A 356 -35.15 39.78 29.67
CA LEU A 356 -35.50 39.59 28.27
C LEU A 356 -35.78 40.95 27.62
N GLN A 357 -34.88 41.40 26.75
CA GLN A 357 -35.06 42.62 25.96
C GLN A 357 -35.48 42.28 24.53
N GLU A 358 -36.67 42.73 24.12
CA GLU A 358 -37.23 42.50 22.78
C GLU A 358 -37.57 43.83 22.11
N GLN A 359 -36.72 44.31 21.20
CA GLN A 359 -36.95 45.56 20.48
C GLN A 359 -37.70 45.31 19.17
N ILE A 360 -38.92 45.85 19.06
CA ILE A 360 -39.78 45.70 17.88
C ILE A 360 -40.04 47.08 17.28
N GLN A 361 -39.33 47.39 16.19
CA GLN A 361 -39.47 48.66 15.44
C GLN A 361 -40.74 48.69 14.56
N GLY A 362 -41.35 47.54 14.30
CA GLY A 362 -42.55 47.37 13.49
C GLY A 362 -43.75 46.85 14.29
N LEU A 363 -44.64 46.11 13.62
CA LEU A 363 -45.86 45.58 14.24
C LEU A 363 -45.64 44.18 14.84
N ARG A 364 -45.93 44.02 16.15
CA ARG A 364 -46.12 42.70 16.77
C ARG A 364 -47.57 42.24 16.64
N SER A 365 -47.84 41.23 15.81
CA SER A 365 -49.18 40.64 15.65
C SER A 365 -49.28 39.26 16.30
N ALA A 366 -50.25 39.06 17.18
CA ALA A 366 -50.57 37.76 17.80
C ALA A 366 -52.01 37.34 17.47
N CYS A 367 -52.17 36.35 16.60
CA CYS A 367 -53.48 35.82 16.21
C CYS A 367 -53.80 34.51 16.94
N ARG A 368 -54.86 34.49 17.75
CA ARG A 368 -55.34 33.29 18.45
C ARG A 368 -56.62 32.77 17.79
N ARG A 369 -56.56 31.58 17.17
CA ARG A 369 -57.75 30.92 16.61
C ARG A 369 -58.79 30.67 17.71
N ARG A 370 -59.96 31.31 17.61
CA ARG A 370 -61.07 31.18 18.55
C ARG A 370 -61.65 29.76 18.42
N ARG A 371 -61.80 29.03 19.53
CA ARG A 371 -62.59 27.78 19.53
C ARG A 371 -64.07 28.13 19.32
N PRO A 372 -64.78 27.52 18.35
CA PRO A 372 -66.23 27.62 18.31
C PRO A 372 -66.84 26.76 19.43
N GLY A 373 -67.87 27.28 20.12
CA GLY A 373 -68.64 26.51 21.10
C GLY A 373 -68.35 26.78 22.57
N LEU A 374 -68.69 27.97 23.06
CA LEU A 374 -69.36 28.18 24.36
C LEU A 374 -69.99 29.59 24.40
N GLY A 375 -70.95 29.80 25.30
CA GLY A 375 -71.95 30.87 25.20
C GLY A 375 -71.44 32.32 25.31
N ARG A 376 -72.31 33.27 24.93
CA ARG A 376 -72.07 34.73 25.03
C ARG A 376 -71.69 35.15 26.46
N SER A 377 -70.50 35.69 26.67
CA SER A 377 -70.30 36.80 27.63
C SER A 377 -69.05 37.62 27.31
N ARG A 378 -69.23 38.95 27.34
CA ARG A 378 -68.28 40.08 27.47
C ARG A 378 -66.94 40.06 26.71
N SER A 379 -66.63 41.19 26.07
CA SER A 379 -65.31 41.49 25.52
C SER A 379 -64.36 41.91 26.65
N THR A 380 -63.18 41.27 26.74
CA THR A 380 -62.09 41.71 27.62
C THR A 380 -61.06 42.46 26.80
N TYR A 381 -61.22 43.78 26.70
CA TYR A 381 -60.15 44.67 26.23
C TYR A 381 -59.01 44.67 27.27
N TYR A 382 -57.88 44.06 26.95
CA TYR A 382 -56.64 44.31 27.68
C TYR A 382 -56.08 45.68 27.26
N ARG A 383 -56.51 46.74 27.95
CA ARG A 383 -55.78 48.01 27.97
C ARG A 383 -54.44 47.76 28.66
N CYS A 384 -53.34 47.79 27.91
CA CYS A 384 -52.02 47.87 28.51
C CYS A 384 -51.88 49.28 29.12
N CYS A 385 -51.67 49.34 30.44
CA CYS A 385 -51.61 50.61 31.15
C CYS A 385 -50.17 51.15 31.09
N VAL A 386 -49.91 52.11 30.21
CA VAL A 386 -48.62 52.81 30.18
C VAL A 386 -48.60 53.85 31.31
N THR A 387 -48.20 53.41 32.50
CA THR A 387 -47.84 54.33 33.60
C THR A 387 -46.48 54.94 33.30
N CYS A 388 -46.48 56.05 32.56
CA CYS A 388 -45.32 56.94 32.50
C CYS A 388 -45.14 57.61 33.87
N TRP A 389 -43.96 57.49 34.45
CA TRP A 389 -43.45 58.33 35.53
C TRP A 389 -42.14 58.98 35.05
N THR A 390 -41.87 60.16 35.61
CA THR A 390 -40.83 61.12 35.19
C THR A 390 -39.42 60.68 35.58
#